data_AF-A0A7J8E781-F1
#
_entry.id   AF-A0A7J8E781-F1
#
_cell.length_a   1.000
_cell.length_b   1.000
_cell.length_c   1.000
_cell.angle_alpha   90.00
_cell.angle_beta   90.00
_cell.angle_gamma   90.00
#
_symmetry.space_group_name_H-M   'P 1'
#
loop_
_entity.id
_entity.type
_entity.pdbx_description
1 polymer ?
#
loop_
_entity_poly.entity_id
_entity_poly.type
_entity_poly.pdbx_seq_one_letter_code
_entity_poly.pdbx_strand_id
1 'polypeptide(L)'
;MNKVIGEFLSNQQPYPQFMATVVYKVFQTLHSTGQSSMVRDWVMLSLSNFTQRTPVAMAVWSLSCFFVSASTGPWVSAILPHVISRMGKLDQVDVHLFCLVATDFYRHQMEGELDRRAFQSVFEVVAAPGNPYHRLLACLRSVHKVATC
;
A
#
# COMPACT_ATOMS: atom_id res chain seq x y z
N MET A 1 1.49 12.79 11.36
CA MET A 1 1.42 11.84 10.23
C MET A 1 2.43 12.16 9.13
N ASN A 2 2.39 13.34 8.50
CA ASN A 2 3.36 13.76 7.46
C ASN A 2 4.84 13.46 7.77
N LYS A 3 5.30 13.78 8.99
CA LYS A 3 6.68 13.49 9.40
C LYS A 3 7.00 12.00 9.41
N VAL A 4 6.10 11.15 9.90
CA VAL A 4 6.31 9.69 9.98
C VAL A 4 6.35 9.06 8.59
N ILE A 5 5.44 9.47 7.72
CA ILE A 5 5.39 8.98 6.33
C ILE A 5 6.61 9.48 5.54
N GLY A 6 7.00 10.74 5.73
CA GLY A 6 8.20 11.31 5.12
C GLY A 6 9.48 10.59 5.55
N GLU A 7 9.64 10.29 6.84
CA GLU A 7 10.78 9.50 7.35
C GLU A 7 10.81 8.07 6.81
N PHE A 8 9.65 7.44 6.60
CA PHE A 8 9.56 6.11 6.00
C PHE A 8 9.92 6.10 4.50
N LEU A 9 9.52 7.17 3.79
CA LEU A 9 9.82 7.38 2.37
C LEU A 9 11.23 7.89 2.10
N SER A 10 11.89 8.47 3.10
CA SER A 10 13.20 9.10 2.95
C SER A 10 14.25 8.11 2.45
N ASN A 11 14.99 8.54 1.42
CA ASN A 11 16.17 7.80 0.93
C ASN A 11 17.34 7.86 1.91
N GLN A 12 17.32 8.79 2.87
CA GLN A 12 18.34 8.93 3.90
C GLN A 12 18.07 8.05 5.13
N GLN A 13 16.92 7.36 5.19
CA GLN A 13 16.54 6.52 6.31
C GLN A 13 17.35 5.21 6.30
N PRO A 14 18.27 4.97 7.26
CA PRO A 14 19.06 3.74 7.30
C PRO A 14 18.26 2.51 7.73
N TYR A 15 17.13 2.70 8.44
CA TYR A 15 16.34 1.60 9.01
C TYR A 15 14.85 1.68 8.64
N PRO A 16 14.48 1.62 7.34
CA PRO A 16 13.09 1.72 6.90
C PRO A 16 12.21 0.59 7.46
N GLN A 17 12.77 -0.57 7.80
CA GLN A 17 12.08 -1.67 8.48
C GLN A 17 11.51 -1.28 9.85
N PHE A 18 12.24 -0.46 10.63
CA PHE A 18 11.74 0.01 11.92
C PHE A 18 10.66 1.06 11.71
N MET A 19 10.85 1.94 10.74
CA MET A 19 9.83 2.91 10.35
C MET A 19 8.53 2.24 9.87
N ALA A 20 8.60 1.09 9.18
CA ALA A 20 7.40 0.32 8.83
C ALA A 20 6.61 -0.12 10.07
N THR A 21 7.29 -0.56 11.15
CA THR A 21 6.60 -0.93 12.40
C THR A 21 6.04 0.28 13.15
N VAL A 22 6.67 1.45 13.04
CA VAL A 22 6.15 2.70 13.59
C VAL A 22 4.88 3.11 12.84
N VAL A 23 4.90 3.11 11.50
CA VAL A 23 3.73 3.40 10.66
C VAL A 23 2.58 2.46 11.01
N TYR A 24 2.86 1.15 11.13
CA TYR A 24 1.88 0.16 11.55
C TYR A 24 1.22 0.52 12.89
N LYS A 25 2.01 0.75 13.95
CA LYS A 25 1.47 1.08 15.27
C LYS A 25 0.63 2.34 15.24
N VAL A 26 1.06 3.36 14.49
CA VAL A 26 0.32 4.61 14.35
C VAL A 26 -1.02 4.38 13.65
N PHE A 27 -1.04 3.64 12.54
CA PHE A 27 -2.27 3.36 11.79
C PHE A 27 -3.24 2.49 12.59
N GLN A 28 -2.76 1.44 13.26
CA GLN A 28 -3.58 0.60 14.12
C GLN A 28 -4.16 1.37 15.31
N THR A 29 -3.39 2.31 15.88
CA THR A 29 -3.89 3.21 16.93
C THR A 29 -5.02 4.09 16.39
N LEU A 30 -4.86 4.67 15.19
CA LEU A 30 -5.90 5.48 14.55
C LEU A 30 -7.17 4.67 14.26
N HIS A 31 -7.05 3.42 13.80
CA HIS A 31 -8.20 2.54 13.64
C HIS A 31 -8.90 2.27 14.98
N SER A 32 -8.15 2.01 16.05
CA SER A 32 -8.72 1.76 17.38
C SER A 32 -9.45 2.98 17.98
N THR A 33 -9.07 4.19 17.59
CA THR A 33 -9.73 5.44 18.02
C THR A 33 -10.83 5.91 17.06
N GLY A 34 -11.21 5.09 16.08
CA GLY A 34 -12.28 5.41 15.11
C GLY A 34 -11.87 6.37 13.99
N GLN A 35 -10.57 6.62 13.80
CA GLN A 35 -10.03 7.54 12.79
C GLN A 35 -9.62 6.83 11.48
N SER A 36 -10.38 5.81 11.07
CA SER A 36 -10.09 5.02 9.85
C SER A 36 -10.13 5.87 8.58
N SER A 37 -11.04 6.84 8.49
CA SER A 37 -11.10 7.78 7.35
C SER A 37 -9.81 8.59 7.22
N MET A 38 -9.23 9.01 8.36
CA MET A 38 -7.96 9.73 8.35
C MET A 38 -6.83 8.86 7.80
N VAL A 39 -6.77 7.57 8.18
CA VAL A 39 -5.77 6.62 7.63
C VAL A 39 -5.91 6.53 6.11
N ARG A 40 -7.13 6.38 5.60
CA ARG A 40 -7.41 6.35 4.17
C ARG A 40 -6.90 7.60 3.43
N ASP A 41 -7.21 8.78 3.96
CA ASP A 41 -6.81 10.05 3.34
C ASP A 41 -5.28 10.20 3.30
N TRP A 42 -4.59 9.80 4.38
CA TRP A 42 -3.13 9.75 4.41
C TRP A 42 -2.55 8.76 3.41
N VAL A 43 -3.20 7.61 3.23
CA VAL A 43 -2.77 6.64 2.23
C VAL A 43 -2.84 7.28 0.85
N MET A 44 -4.00 7.82 0.47
CA MET A 44 -4.22 8.44 -0.84
C MET A 44 -3.24 9.57 -1.14
N LEU A 45 -2.97 10.46 -0.17
CA LEU A 45 -2.04 11.59 -0.32
C LEU A 45 -0.58 11.16 -0.51
N SER A 46 -0.21 9.95 -0.09
CA SER A 46 1.18 9.48 -0.13
C SER A 46 1.49 8.52 -1.28
N LEU A 47 0.48 7.96 -1.95
CA LEU A 47 0.65 6.97 -3.02
C LEU A 47 1.61 7.44 -4.13
N SER A 48 1.47 8.67 -4.59
CA SER A 48 2.34 9.24 -5.64
C SER A 48 3.81 9.29 -5.21
N ASN A 49 4.07 9.62 -3.95
CA ASN A 49 5.43 9.66 -3.41
C ASN A 49 6.04 8.25 -3.32
N PHE A 50 5.22 7.25 -2.99
CA PHE A 50 5.67 5.86 -2.99
C PHE A 50 5.98 5.34 -4.39
N THR A 51 5.12 5.60 -5.38
CA THR A 51 5.30 5.07 -6.74
C THR A 51 6.51 5.66 -7.45
N GLN A 52 6.92 6.86 -7.09
CA GLN A 52 8.12 7.55 -7.60
C GLN A 52 9.43 7.12 -6.93
N ARG A 53 9.37 6.30 -5.87
CA ARG A 53 10.57 5.84 -5.16
C ARG A 53 11.41 4.90 -6.04
N THR A 54 12.73 5.08 -6.00
CA THR A 54 13.70 4.20 -6.66
C THR A 54 14.58 3.49 -5.61
N PRO A 55 14.93 2.21 -5.80
CA PRO A 55 14.50 1.30 -6.87
C PRO A 55 13.04 0.84 -6.72
N VAL A 56 12.43 0.35 -7.82
CA VAL A 56 11.03 -0.14 -7.84
C VAL A 56 10.78 -1.23 -6.79
N ALA A 57 11.78 -2.09 -6.52
CA ALA A 57 11.70 -3.08 -5.45
C ALA A 57 11.40 -2.45 -4.08
N MET A 58 12.06 -1.33 -3.77
CA MET A 58 11.81 -0.59 -2.54
C MET A 58 10.46 0.13 -2.56
N ALA A 59 10.00 0.64 -3.70
CA ALA A 59 8.68 1.23 -3.83
C ALA A 59 7.57 0.20 -3.52
N VAL A 60 7.62 -0.96 -4.16
CA VAL A 60 6.66 -2.06 -3.97
C VAL A 60 6.69 -2.59 -2.54
N TRP A 61 7.88 -2.81 -1.98
CA TRP A 61 8.03 -3.20 -0.58
C TRP A 61 7.43 -2.17 0.37
N SER A 62 7.73 -0.88 0.16
CA SER A 62 7.22 0.20 1.01
C SER A 62 5.69 0.30 0.92
N LEU A 63 5.13 0.23 -0.28
CA LEU A 63 3.67 0.21 -0.50
C LEU A 63 3.02 -1.01 0.16
N SER A 64 3.65 -2.19 0.07
CA SER A 64 3.13 -3.41 0.69
C SER A 64 3.07 -3.27 2.21
N CYS A 65 4.14 -2.80 2.84
CA CYS A 65 4.16 -2.47 4.27
C CYS A 65 3.09 -1.44 4.63
N PHE A 66 2.89 -0.44 3.78
CA PHE A 66 1.96 0.65 4.00
C PHE A 66 0.49 0.20 3.91
N PHE A 67 0.13 -0.60 2.91
CA PHE A 67 -1.22 -1.18 2.80
C PHE A 67 -1.51 -2.19 3.91
N VAL A 68 -0.54 -3.02 4.29
CA VAL A 68 -0.67 -3.92 5.44
C VAL A 68 -0.91 -3.12 6.73
N SER A 69 -0.19 -2.01 6.90
CA SER A 69 -0.37 -1.12 8.05
C SER A 69 -1.74 -0.47 8.09
N ALA A 70 -2.29 -0.13 6.92
CA ALA A 70 -3.58 0.52 6.78
C ALA A 70 -4.76 -0.46 6.80
N SER A 71 -4.54 -1.77 6.71
CA SER A 71 -5.64 -2.74 6.70
C SER A 71 -6.31 -2.82 8.07
N THR A 72 -7.63 -2.97 8.04
CA THR A 72 -8.49 -3.29 9.19
C THR A 72 -8.66 -4.80 9.36
N GLY A 73 -8.20 -5.61 8.40
CA GLY A 73 -8.27 -7.06 8.44
C GLY A 73 -7.15 -7.65 9.31
N PRO A 74 -7.47 -8.38 10.40
CA PRO A 74 -6.45 -8.86 11.35
C PRO A 74 -5.41 -9.78 10.71
N TRP A 75 -5.82 -10.59 9.72
CA TRP A 75 -4.94 -11.51 9.00
C TRP A 75 -3.97 -10.79 8.05
N VAL A 76 -4.44 -9.71 7.42
CA VAL A 76 -3.59 -8.88 6.54
C VAL A 76 -2.61 -8.08 7.39
N SER A 77 -3.05 -7.53 8.52
CA SER A 77 -2.15 -6.84 9.46
C SER A 77 -1.07 -7.78 10.04
N ALA A 78 -1.42 -9.05 10.29
CA ALA A 78 -0.50 -10.03 10.86
C ALA A 78 0.69 -10.42 9.95
N ILE A 79 0.60 -10.21 8.64
CA ILE A 79 1.69 -10.54 7.71
C ILE A 79 2.81 -9.49 7.67
N LEU A 80 2.70 -8.37 8.40
CA LEU A 80 3.71 -7.31 8.38
C LEU A 80 5.16 -7.81 8.62
N PRO A 81 5.44 -8.67 9.63
CA PRO A 81 6.80 -9.16 9.84
C PRO A 81 7.36 -9.91 8.64
N HIS A 82 6.51 -10.65 7.92
CA HIS A 82 6.89 -11.32 6.69
C HIS A 82 7.27 -10.32 5.60
N VAL A 83 6.46 -9.28 5.39
CA VAL A 83 6.76 -8.22 4.39
C VAL A 83 8.08 -7.53 4.72
N ILE A 84 8.28 -7.16 5.99
CA ILE A 84 9.52 -6.52 6.46
C ILE A 84 10.76 -7.40 6.17
N SER A 85 10.67 -8.72 6.38
CA SER A 85 11.78 -9.64 6.13
C SER A 85 12.24 -9.72 4.66
N ARG A 86 11.42 -9.22 3.74
CA ARG A 86 11.65 -9.24 2.29
C ARG A 86 12.05 -7.88 1.72
N MET A 87 12.61 -7.00 2.56
CA MET A 87 13.08 -5.68 2.14
C MET A 87 14.02 -5.75 0.93
N GLY A 88 13.70 -4.95 -0.10
CA GLY A 88 14.47 -4.86 -1.34
C GLY A 88 14.30 -6.02 -2.32
N LYS A 89 13.51 -7.06 -1.98
CA LYS A 89 13.19 -8.17 -2.90
C LYS A 89 12.01 -7.80 -3.81
N LEU A 90 12.01 -8.34 -5.02
CA LEU A 90 10.94 -8.17 -6.00
C LEU A 90 10.73 -9.46 -6.81
N ASP A 91 10.58 -10.57 -6.09
CA ASP A 91 10.23 -11.84 -6.71
C ASP A 91 8.74 -11.85 -7.09
N GLN A 92 8.31 -12.86 -7.85
CA GLN A 92 6.90 -13.03 -8.20
C GLN A 92 5.99 -13.07 -6.95
N VAL A 93 6.46 -13.67 -5.85
CA VAL A 93 5.70 -13.73 -4.59
C VAL A 93 5.48 -12.34 -4.00
N ASP A 94 6.48 -11.45 -4.06
CA ASP A 94 6.37 -10.07 -3.58
C ASP A 94 5.36 -9.27 -4.39
N VAL A 95 5.36 -9.45 -5.71
CA VAL A 95 4.39 -8.80 -6.60
C VAL A 95 2.97 -9.30 -6.32
N HIS A 96 2.77 -10.60 -6.11
CA HIS A 96 1.46 -11.14 -5.74
C HIS A 96 0.99 -10.61 -4.38
N LEU A 97 1.88 -10.57 -3.39
CA LEU A 97 1.59 -10.06 -2.06
C LEU A 97 1.18 -8.59 -2.13
N PHE A 98 1.94 -7.77 -2.84
CA PHE A 98 1.62 -6.37 -3.13
C PHE A 98 0.22 -6.22 -3.75
N CYS A 99 -0.08 -7.00 -4.80
CA CYS A 99 -1.38 -6.94 -5.47
C CYS A 99 -2.51 -7.34 -4.51
N LEU A 100 -2.29 -8.35 -3.67
CA LEU A 100 -3.28 -8.83 -2.70
C LEU A 100 -3.59 -7.76 -1.65
N VAL A 101 -2.58 -7.19 -1.00
CA VAL A 101 -2.79 -6.21 0.07
C VAL A 101 -3.34 -4.88 -0.45
N ALA A 102 -2.93 -4.47 -1.65
CA ALA A 102 -3.49 -3.29 -2.31
C ALA A 102 -4.96 -3.52 -2.72
N THR A 103 -5.30 -4.72 -3.20
CA THR A 103 -6.69 -5.09 -3.54
C THR A 103 -7.57 -5.19 -2.30
N ASP A 104 -7.04 -5.68 -1.18
CA ASP A 104 -7.73 -5.70 0.11
C ASP A 104 -8.10 -4.29 0.56
N PHE A 105 -7.12 -3.37 0.57
CA PHE A 105 -7.34 -1.97 0.88
C PHE A 105 -8.37 -1.34 -0.06
N TYR A 106 -8.25 -1.62 -1.37
CA TYR A 106 -9.18 -1.13 -2.38
C TYR A 106 -10.63 -1.57 -2.16
N ARG A 107 -10.86 -2.82 -1.74
CA ARG A 107 -12.20 -3.35 -1.51
C ARG A 107 -12.82 -2.84 -0.21
N HIS A 108 -12.05 -2.84 0.87
CA HIS A 108 -12.59 -2.66 2.20
C HIS A 108 -12.52 -1.22 2.72
N GLN A 109 -11.64 -0.38 2.15
CA GLN A 109 -11.45 1.00 2.63
C GLN A 109 -11.85 2.09 1.63
N MET A 110 -12.03 1.76 0.35
CA MET A 110 -12.56 2.70 -0.63
C MET A 110 -14.09 2.58 -0.68
N GLU A 111 -14.78 3.59 -0.17
CA GLU A 111 -16.24 3.62 -0.06
C GLU A 111 -16.91 4.18 -1.33
N GLY A 112 -16.21 5.01 -2.11
CA GLY A 112 -16.74 5.69 -3.29
C GLY A 112 -16.05 5.35 -4.61
N GLU A 113 -16.82 5.39 -5.71
CA GLU A 113 -16.31 5.22 -7.08
C GLU A 113 -15.26 6.29 -7.47
N LEU A 114 -15.40 7.51 -6.94
CA LEU A 114 -14.42 8.58 -7.18
C LEU A 114 -13.07 8.27 -6.52
N ASP A 115 -13.06 7.85 -5.25
CA ASP A 115 -11.83 7.47 -4.53
C ASP A 115 -11.16 6.27 -5.20
N ARG A 116 -11.98 5.31 -5.64
CA ARG A 116 -11.55 4.15 -6.42
C ARG A 116 -10.88 4.52 -7.73
N ARG A 117 -11.40 5.49 -8.47
CA ARG A 117 -10.79 6.01 -9.69
C ARG A 117 -9.52 6.79 -9.39
N ALA A 118 -9.52 7.62 -8.35
CA ALA A 118 -8.34 8.36 -7.92
C ALA A 118 -7.20 7.41 -7.49
N PHE A 119 -7.53 6.30 -6.84
CA PHE A 119 -6.56 5.28 -6.47
C PHE A 119 -5.94 4.64 -7.72
N GLN A 120 -6.77 4.25 -8.69
CA GLN A 120 -6.31 3.65 -9.94
C GLN A 120 -5.42 4.61 -10.74
N SER A 121 -5.81 5.89 -10.86
CA SER A 121 -5.09 6.86 -11.68
C SER A 121 -3.65 7.08 -11.22
N VAL A 122 -3.38 7.00 -9.91
CA VAL A 122 -2.00 7.10 -9.38
C VAL A 122 -1.11 5.98 -9.93
N PHE A 123 -1.64 4.76 -10.06
CA PHE A 123 -0.88 3.63 -10.59
C PHE A 123 -0.82 3.63 -12.12
N GLU A 124 -1.85 4.16 -12.81
CA GLU A 124 -1.85 4.27 -14.27
C GLU A 124 -0.71 5.14 -14.79
N VAL A 125 -0.38 6.23 -14.10
CA VAL A 125 0.72 7.14 -14.49
C VAL A 125 2.09 6.44 -14.47
N VAL A 126 2.29 5.48 -13.58
CA VAL A 126 3.58 4.77 -13.40
C VAL A 126 3.56 3.35 -13.97
N ALA A 127 2.43 2.89 -14.49
CA ALA A 127 2.30 1.53 -15.01
C ALA A 127 3.01 1.42 -16.38
N ALA A 128 3.81 0.38 -16.50
CA ALA A 128 4.50 0.02 -17.73
C ALA A 128 4.40 -1.50 -17.92
N PRO A 129 4.37 -2.02 -19.16
CA PRO A 129 4.35 -3.45 -19.42
C PRO A 129 5.46 -4.18 -18.65
N GLY A 130 5.08 -5.25 -17.94
CA GLY A 130 6.02 -6.04 -17.13
C GLY A 130 6.32 -5.49 -15.73
N ASN A 131 5.84 -4.29 -15.37
CA ASN A 131 6.04 -3.76 -14.02
C ASN A 131 4.94 -4.20 -13.02
N PRO A 132 5.23 -4.15 -11.70
CA PRO A 132 4.28 -4.57 -10.66
C PRO A 132 2.95 -3.80 -10.67
N TYR A 133 2.98 -2.52 -11.05
CA TYR A 133 1.80 -1.65 -11.07
C TYR A 133 0.83 -2.02 -12.19
N HIS A 134 1.31 -2.46 -13.35
CA HIS A 134 0.46 -3.01 -14.41
C HIS A 134 -0.32 -4.23 -13.90
N ARG A 135 0.33 -5.11 -13.13
CA ARG A 135 -0.35 -6.28 -12.57
C ARG A 135 -1.42 -5.89 -11.56
N LEU A 136 -1.14 -4.92 -10.70
CA LEU A 136 -2.12 -4.38 -9.76
C LEU A 136 -3.35 -3.85 -10.51
N LEU A 137 -3.18 -3.04 -11.55
CA LEU A 137 -4.31 -2.52 -12.34
C LEU A 137 -5.17 -3.64 -12.95
N ALA A 138 -4.55 -4.74 -13.40
CA ALA A 138 -5.30 -5.90 -13.87
C ALA A 138 -6.13 -6.56 -12.74
N CYS A 139 -5.57 -6.67 -11.53
CA CYS A 139 -6.29 -7.15 -10.35
C CYS A 139 -7.49 -6.24 -10.01
N LEU A 140 -7.29 -4.92 -9.99
CA LEU A 140 -8.35 -3.95 -9.67
C LEU A 140 -9.52 -3.99 -10.70
N ARG A 141 -9.21 -4.17 -11.98
CA ARG A 141 -10.24 -4.35 -13.02
C ARG A 141 -11.06 -5.63 -12.81
N SER A 142 -10.45 -6.71 -12.36
CA SER A 142 -11.17 -7.96 -12.08
C SER A 142 -12.15 -7.83 -10.91
N VAL A 143 -11.82 -7.01 -9.91
CA VAL A 143 -12.69 -6.75 -8.76
C VAL A 143 -14.03 -6.13 -9.16
N HIS A 144 -14.02 -5.19 -10.11
CA HIS A 144 -15.26 -4.56 -10.59
C HIS A 144 -16.15 -5.56 -11.32
N LYS A 145 -15.55 -6.46 -12.10
CA LYS A 145 -16.31 -7.48 -12.83
C LYS A 145 -17.04 -8.45 -11.91
N VAL A 146 -16.44 -8.79 -10.76
CA VAL A 146 -17.04 -9.68 -9.76
C VAL A 146 -18.14 -8.98 -8.96
N ALA A 147 -18.04 -7.66 -8.74
CA ALA A 147 -19.07 -6.90 -8.01
C ALA A 147 -20.32 -6.57 -8.85
N THR A 148 -20.26 -6.71 -10.17
CA THR A 148 -21.37 -6.47 -11.12
C THR A 148 -22.14 -7.73 -11.51
N CYS A 149 -21.81 -8.89 -10.95
CA CYS A 149 -22.56 -10.14 -11.11
C CYS A 149 -23.38 -10.42 -9.85
#